data_AF-A0AAJ0NHT0-F1
#
_entry.id   AF-A0AAJ0NHT0-F1
#
_cell.length_a   1.000
_cell.length_b   1.000
_cell.length_c   1.000
_cell.angle_alpha   90.00
_cell.angle_beta   90.00
_cell.angle_gamma   90.00
#
_symmetry.space_group_name_H-M   'P 1'
#
loop_
_entity.id
_entity.type
_entity.pdbx_description
1 polymer ?
#
loop_
_entity_poly.entity_id
_entity_poly.type
_entity_poly.pdbx_seq_one_letter_code
_entity_poly.pdbx_strand_id
1 'polypeptide(L)'
;MKPSHLIATASLTAALILGGCGNKEKEEKHEHDNKTEEHQHSNKSHKTLTGKFKSGEEHVEGNAKIENGKIMLTDFKSAKGPDLYVYLTKDGNIKEGKQLEMVDYNKPEQTFDIQGADLDKYNEVTIYCKKAHVIFGAAKVK
;
A
#
# COMPACT_ATOMS: atom_id res chain seq x y z
N MET A 1 1.33 30.32 27.18
CA MET A 1 -0.06 29.97 27.57
C MET A 1 -0.80 29.42 26.36
N LYS A 2 -1.97 28.80 26.54
CA LYS A 2 -2.96 28.49 25.48
C LYS A 2 -4.27 29.23 25.79
N PRO A 3 -4.92 29.91 24.84
CA PRO A 3 -6.31 30.33 24.97
C PRO A 3 -7.25 29.25 24.39
N SER A 4 -8.38 28.99 25.07
CA SER A 4 -9.39 28.00 24.65
C SER A 4 -10.81 28.45 24.98
N HIS A 5 -11.56 28.95 23.99
CA HIS A 5 -13.03 29.11 24.02
C HIS A 5 -13.53 28.79 22.58
N LEU A 6 -14.47 27.88 22.31
CA LEU A 6 -15.83 27.61 22.84
C LEU A 6 -16.90 28.61 22.36
N ILE A 7 -17.77 28.15 21.45
CA ILE A 7 -19.15 28.58 21.08
C ILE A 7 -19.49 27.86 19.74
N ALA A 8 -20.74 27.64 19.32
CA ALA A 8 -21.86 26.86 19.89
C ALA A 8 -23.00 26.77 18.85
N THR A 9 -23.94 25.81 18.99
CA THR A 9 -25.18 25.64 18.17
C THR A 9 -24.94 25.23 16.69
N ALA A 10 -25.91 24.68 15.93
CA ALA A 10 -27.30 24.32 16.22
C ALA A 10 -27.67 22.98 15.55
N SER A 11 -28.73 22.31 16.01
CA SER A 11 -29.24 21.05 15.44
C SER A 11 -30.54 21.24 14.66
N LEU A 12 -30.65 20.67 13.45
CA LEU A 12 -31.92 20.39 12.78
C LEU A 12 -32.02 18.89 12.46
N THR A 13 -33.25 18.38 12.46
CA THR A 13 -33.62 16.97 12.25
C THR A 13 -34.70 16.84 11.16
N ALA A 14 -35.14 15.59 10.91
CA ALA A 14 -36.16 15.15 9.96
C ALA A 14 -35.67 14.95 8.50
N ALA A 15 -36.12 13.94 7.74
CA ALA A 15 -37.02 12.83 8.08
C ALA A 15 -36.63 11.53 7.35
N LEU A 16 -37.01 10.38 7.91
CA LEU A 16 -37.02 9.08 7.22
C LEU A 16 -38.29 8.97 6.38
N ILE A 17 -38.16 8.61 5.09
CA ILE A 17 -39.29 8.15 4.28
C ILE A 17 -39.28 6.62 4.20
N LEU A 18 -40.30 6.00 4.80
CA LEU A 18 -40.52 4.55 4.74
C LEU A 18 -41.63 4.25 3.73
N GLY A 19 -41.31 3.47 2.71
CA GLY A 19 -42.25 2.83 1.80
C GLY A 19 -41.59 1.59 1.17
N GLY A 20 -42.30 0.50 0.92
CA GLY A 20 -43.68 0.19 1.29
C GLY A 20 -44.00 -1.25 0.86
N CYS A 21 -44.75 -2.00 1.69
CA CYS A 21 -44.95 -3.43 1.43
C CYS A 21 -46.03 -3.69 0.36
N GLY A 22 -45.66 -4.40 -0.70
CA GLY A 22 -46.59 -4.92 -1.71
C GLY A 22 -45.95 -6.04 -2.52
N ASN A 23 -46.50 -7.26 -2.45
CA ASN A 23 -45.90 -8.47 -3.03
C ASN A 23 -46.89 -9.21 -3.93
N LYS A 24 -46.55 -9.39 -5.22
CA LYS A 24 -47.14 -10.41 -6.12
C LYS A 24 -46.41 -10.54 -7.48
N GLU A 25 -45.57 -11.56 -7.56
CA GLU A 25 -45.32 -12.50 -8.67
C GLU A 25 -45.61 -12.16 -10.16
N LYS A 26 -44.58 -12.48 -10.97
CA LYS A 26 -44.57 -13.13 -12.32
C LYS A 26 -44.35 -12.31 -13.61
N GLU A 27 -43.24 -12.68 -14.27
CA GLU A 27 -43.10 -13.09 -15.70
C GLU A 27 -43.73 -12.17 -16.77
N GLU A 28 -43.00 -11.50 -17.69
CA GLU A 28 -41.59 -11.57 -18.14
C GLU A 28 -41.04 -10.15 -18.53
N LYS A 29 -39.99 -9.85 -19.35
CA LYS A 29 -39.09 -10.63 -20.26
C LYS A 29 -37.75 -9.91 -20.57
N HIS A 30 -36.94 -10.61 -21.38
CA HIS A 30 -35.68 -10.34 -22.10
C HIS A 30 -35.69 -9.05 -22.98
N GLU A 31 -34.61 -8.40 -23.44
CA GLU A 31 -33.12 -8.55 -23.36
C GLU A 31 -32.42 -7.27 -23.96
N HIS A 32 -31.10 -7.02 -24.05
CA HIS A 32 -29.82 -7.66 -23.61
C HIS A 32 -28.67 -6.59 -23.64
N ASP A 33 -28.02 -6.27 -22.51
CA ASP A 33 -26.65 -5.68 -22.42
C ASP A 33 -26.29 -5.47 -20.92
N ASN A 34 -25.51 -6.28 -20.20
CA ASN A 34 -24.40 -7.21 -20.48
C ASN A 34 -22.99 -6.62 -20.58
N LYS A 35 -22.44 -6.19 -19.43
CA LYS A 35 -21.16 -6.76 -19.03
C LYS A 35 -21.00 -6.96 -17.52
N THR A 36 -21.06 -8.22 -17.10
CA THR A 36 -20.48 -8.67 -15.84
C THR A 36 -18.96 -8.59 -15.94
N GLU A 37 -18.32 -7.67 -15.23
CA GLU A 37 -16.89 -7.81 -14.91
C GLU A 37 -16.73 -8.44 -13.52
N GLU A 38 -16.94 -9.76 -13.51
CA GLU A 38 -16.23 -10.63 -12.57
C GLU A 38 -14.73 -10.41 -12.77
N HIS A 39 -14.14 -9.47 -12.04
CA HIS A 39 -12.75 -9.62 -11.63
C HIS A 39 -12.70 -10.76 -10.62
N GLN A 40 -12.66 -11.97 -11.18
CA GLN A 40 -12.32 -13.19 -10.49
C GLN A 40 -10.96 -12.98 -9.83
N HIS A 41 -10.95 -12.54 -8.57
CA HIS A 41 -9.84 -12.87 -7.67
C HIS A 41 -9.98 -14.34 -7.31
N SER A 42 -9.76 -15.17 -8.33
CA SER A 42 -9.30 -16.55 -8.25
C SER A 42 -8.41 -16.70 -7.03
N ASN A 43 -8.62 -17.77 -6.26
CA ASN A 43 -8.06 -18.04 -4.95
C ASN A 43 -6.53 -17.82 -4.89
N LYS A 44 -6.11 -16.55 -4.76
CA LYS A 44 -4.72 -16.14 -4.91
C LYS A 44 -4.05 -16.46 -3.59
N SER A 45 -3.36 -17.61 -3.61
CA SER A 45 -2.43 -18.03 -2.56
C SER A 45 -1.71 -16.78 -2.04
N HIS A 46 -1.96 -16.48 -0.77
CA HIS A 46 -1.77 -15.14 -0.23
C HIS A 46 -0.27 -14.82 -0.22
N LYS A 47 0.17 -14.06 -1.23
CA LYS A 47 1.55 -13.75 -1.68
C LYS A 47 2.47 -13.20 -0.59
N THR A 48 2.67 -13.94 0.51
CA THR A 48 3.49 -13.56 1.64
C THR A 48 4.95 -13.79 1.30
N LEU A 49 5.68 -12.72 1.04
CA LEU A 49 7.10 -12.73 0.71
C LEU A 49 7.92 -12.07 1.82
N THR A 50 9.09 -12.60 2.12
CA THR A 50 9.96 -12.10 3.20
C THR A 50 11.41 -11.96 2.75
N GLY A 51 12.07 -10.91 3.24
CA GLY A 51 13.47 -10.64 2.98
C GLY A 51 14.11 -9.86 4.13
N LYS A 52 15.42 -10.04 4.33
CA LYS A 52 16.21 -9.19 5.22
C LYS A 52 16.98 -8.17 4.38
N PHE A 53 17.04 -6.92 4.81
CA PHE A 53 17.85 -5.92 4.13
C PHE A 53 19.34 -6.27 4.19
N LYS A 54 20.02 -5.97 3.08
CA LYS A 54 21.47 -5.81 3.02
C LYS A 54 21.77 -4.35 2.69
N SER A 55 22.72 -3.77 3.41
CA SER A 55 23.30 -2.47 3.08
C SER A 55 23.88 -2.49 1.66
N GLY A 56 23.71 -1.38 0.93
CA GLY A 56 24.29 -1.14 -0.38
C GLY A 56 25.55 -0.29 -0.22
N GLU A 57 25.53 0.93 -0.76
CA GLU A 57 26.59 1.93 -0.55
C GLU A 57 26.51 2.59 0.84
N GLU A 58 25.35 2.53 1.48
CA GLU A 58 25.02 3.14 2.76
C GLU A 58 24.40 2.12 3.73
N HIS A 59 24.25 2.47 5.01
CA HIS A 59 23.67 1.56 6.00
C HIS A 59 22.14 1.39 5.82
N VAL A 60 21.70 0.13 5.75
CA VAL A 60 20.30 -0.30 5.93
C VAL A 60 20.30 -1.64 6.65
N GLU A 61 19.42 -1.76 7.65
CA GLU A 61 19.11 -3.01 8.36
C GLU A 61 17.61 -3.15 8.64
N GLY A 62 17.23 -4.31 9.18
CA GLY A 62 15.84 -4.72 9.39
C GLY A 62 15.35 -5.71 8.35
N ASN A 63 14.03 -5.93 8.34
CA ASN A 63 13.34 -6.92 7.53
C ASN A 63 12.23 -6.25 6.69
N ALA A 64 11.86 -6.88 5.58
CA ALA A 64 10.71 -6.52 4.77
C ALA A 64 9.81 -7.74 4.58
N LYS A 65 8.51 -7.57 4.86
CA LYS A 65 7.45 -8.55 4.58
C LYS A 65 6.44 -7.94 3.60
N ILE A 66 6.17 -8.59 2.49
CA ILE A 66 5.06 -8.23 1.59
C ILE A 66 3.89 -9.16 1.88
N GLU A 67 2.72 -8.60 2.18
CA GLU A 67 1.49 -9.35 2.54
C GLU A 67 0.27 -8.43 2.41
N ASN A 68 -0.93 -8.94 2.09
CA ASN A 68 -2.17 -8.14 1.96
C ASN A 68 -2.05 -6.90 1.02
N GLY A 69 -1.18 -6.95 0.02
CA GLY A 69 -0.90 -5.79 -0.86
C GLY A 69 -0.07 -4.68 -0.22
N LYS A 70 0.61 -4.96 0.89
CA LYS A 70 1.41 -3.98 1.65
C LYS A 70 2.81 -4.51 1.92
N ILE A 71 3.78 -3.59 1.98
CA ILE A 71 5.13 -3.83 2.48
C ILE A 71 5.15 -3.38 3.94
N MET A 72 5.50 -4.28 4.85
CA MET A 72 5.78 -3.98 6.26
C MET A 72 7.29 -4.10 6.48
N LEU A 73 7.90 -3.03 6.99
CA LEU A 73 9.29 -3.03 7.45
C LEU A 73 9.31 -3.20 8.97
N THR A 74 10.20 -4.04 9.50
CA THR A 74 10.42 -4.24 10.94
C THR A 74 11.91 -4.19 11.28
N ASP A 75 12.23 -3.80 12.51
CA ASP A 75 13.60 -3.54 12.99
C ASP A 75 14.37 -2.50 12.15
N PHE A 76 13.66 -1.71 11.35
CA PHE A 76 14.23 -0.89 10.28
C PHE A 76 15.09 0.25 10.82
N LYS A 77 16.31 0.37 10.30
CA LYS A 77 17.15 1.56 10.46
C LYS A 77 17.91 1.79 9.16
N SER A 78 18.21 3.05 8.88
CA SER A 78 19.05 3.41 7.74
C SER A 78 19.90 4.64 8.04
N ALA A 79 21.01 4.80 7.31
CA ALA A 79 21.73 6.05 7.22
C ALA A 79 20.80 7.21 6.80
N LYS A 80 21.12 8.42 7.26
CA LYS A 80 20.28 9.61 7.01
C LYS A 80 20.44 10.13 5.58
N GLY A 81 19.62 9.62 4.66
CA GLY A 81 19.46 10.21 3.32
C GLY A 81 18.52 11.43 3.33
N PRO A 82 18.75 12.45 2.48
CA PRO A 82 17.90 13.64 2.39
C PRO A 82 16.58 13.45 1.62
N ASP A 83 16.42 12.33 0.90
CA ASP A 83 15.29 12.10 -0.03
C ASP A 83 15.09 10.58 -0.27
N LEU A 84 14.79 9.83 0.80
CA LEU A 84 14.71 8.37 0.81
C LEU A 84 13.30 7.84 0.52
N TYR A 85 13.20 6.85 -0.36
CA TYR A 85 11.95 6.18 -0.75
C TYR A 85 12.09 4.65 -0.75
N VAL A 86 10.96 3.97 -0.54
CA VAL A 86 10.82 2.54 -0.83
C VAL A 86 10.50 2.34 -2.32
N TYR A 87 11.18 1.39 -2.94
CA TYR A 87 10.93 0.89 -4.28
C TYR A 87 10.65 -0.61 -4.25
N LEU A 88 9.85 -1.08 -5.21
CA LEU A 88 9.89 -2.47 -5.66
C LEU A 88 10.82 -2.56 -6.87
N THR A 89 11.86 -3.40 -6.80
CA THR A 89 12.86 -3.57 -7.88
C THR A 89 12.96 -5.03 -8.33
N LYS A 90 13.60 -5.20 -9.49
CA LYS A 90 14.05 -6.50 -9.97
C LYS A 90 15.57 -6.47 -10.13
N ASP A 91 16.27 -7.30 -9.37
CA ASP A 91 17.71 -7.52 -9.45
C ASP A 91 18.54 -6.21 -9.51
N GLY A 92 18.23 -5.26 -8.64
CA GLY A 92 18.87 -3.95 -8.50
C GLY A 92 18.42 -2.88 -9.50
N ASN A 93 17.53 -3.19 -10.45
CA ASN A 93 17.12 -2.25 -11.48
C ASN A 93 16.14 -1.18 -10.95
N ILE A 94 16.70 -0.06 -10.50
CA ILE A 94 15.94 1.14 -10.08
C ILE A 94 15.21 1.82 -11.25
N LYS A 95 15.70 1.73 -12.49
CA LYS A 95 15.12 2.43 -13.66
C LYS A 95 13.77 1.86 -14.07
N GLU A 96 13.60 0.54 -13.91
CA GLU A 96 12.33 -0.19 -14.08
C GLU A 96 11.61 -0.42 -12.73
N GLY A 97 12.19 0.05 -11.63
CA GLY A 97 11.65 -0.10 -10.29
C GLY A 97 10.45 0.81 -10.05
N LYS A 98 9.41 0.29 -9.39
CA LYS A 98 8.26 1.10 -8.97
C LYS A 98 8.58 1.83 -7.67
N GLN A 99 8.72 3.16 -7.75
CA GLN A 99 8.71 4.01 -6.55
C GLN A 99 7.37 3.88 -5.83
N LEU A 100 7.41 3.77 -4.51
CA LEU A 100 6.25 3.90 -3.63
C LEU A 100 6.37 5.23 -2.87
N GLU A 101 6.48 5.16 -1.55
CA GLU A 101 6.41 6.31 -0.62
C GLU A 101 7.77 6.59 0.04
N MET A 102 7.88 7.73 0.72
CA MET A 102 9.09 8.09 1.49
C MET A 102 9.26 7.17 2.71
N VAL A 103 10.50 6.85 3.06
CA VAL A 103 10.83 6.08 4.27
C VAL A 103 11.49 6.97 5.32
N ASP A 104 11.04 6.86 6.57
CA ASP A 104 11.68 7.48 7.72
C ASP A 104 12.88 6.61 8.16
N TYR A 105 14.09 7.15 8.07
CA TYR A 105 15.33 6.43 8.40
C TYR A 105 15.44 6.04 9.89
N ASN A 106 14.66 6.67 10.76
CA ASN A 106 14.66 6.50 12.22
C ASN A 106 13.45 5.72 12.77
N LYS A 107 12.49 5.31 11.93
CA LYS A 107 11.26 4.66 12.38
C LYS A 107 11.32 3.13 12.14
N PRO A 108 11.34 2.30 13.21
CA PRO A 108 11.62 0.86 13.08
C PRO A 108 10.48 0.03 12.48
N GLU A 109 9.24 0.53 12.55
CA GLU A 109 8.05 -0.12 11.98
C GLU A 109 7.35 0.82 11.01
N GLN A 110 7.24 0.41 9.75
CA GLN A 110 6.65 1.22 8.67
C GLN A 110 5.88 0.34 7.69
N THR A 111 4.71 0.80 7.25
CA THR A 111 3.85 0.05 6.33
C THR A 111 3.48 0.92 5.13
N PHE A 112 3.72 0.39 3.94
CA PHE A 112 3.51 1.05 2.65
C PHE A 112 2.59 0.21 1.78
N ASP A 113 1.74 0.83 0.95
CA ASP A 113 0.94 0.10 -0.02
C ASP A 113 1.76 -0.21 -1.29
N ILE A 114 1.57 -1.38 -1.90
CA ILE A 114 2.22 -1.68 -3.20
C ILE A 114 1.54 -0.95 -4.37
N GLN A 115 0.43 -0.26 -4.12
CA GLN A 115 -0.34 0.54 -5.08
C GLN A 115 -0.74 -0.29 -6.30
N GLY A 116 -1.18 -1.54 -6.07
CA GLY A 116 -1.51 -2.51 -7.13
C GLY A 116 -0.33 -3.04 -7.95
N ALA A 117 0.90 -3.02 -7.43
CA ALA A 117 2.05 -3.59 -8.12
C ALA A 117 1.93 -5.11 -8.38
N ASP A 118 2.42 -5.53 -9.53
CA ASP A 118 2.55 -6.94 -9.89
C ASP A 118 3.79 -7.55 -9.21
N LEU A 119 3.56 -8.34 -8.16
CA LEU A 119 4.60 -9.00 -7.37
C LEU A 119 5.27 -10.21 -8.07
N ASP A 120 4.97 -10.47 -9.34
CA ASP A 120 5.72 -11.41 -10.17
C ASP A 120 6.73 -10.69 -11.10
N LYS A 121 6.67 -9.35 -11.17
CA LYS A 121 7.68 -8.50 -11.85
C LYS A 121 8.86 -8.08 -10.98
N TYR A 122 8.74 -8.16 -9.65
CA TYR A 122 9.71 -7.65 -8.69
C TYR A 122 10.16 -8.74 -7.71
N ASN A 123 11.43 -8.74 -7.31
CA ASN A 123 12.01 -9.70 -6.35
C ASN A 123 12.71 -9.03 -5.16
N GLU A 124 12.59 -7.70 -5.04
CA GLU A 124 13.28 -6.88 -4.04
C GLU A 124 12.39 -5.76 -3.51
N VAL A 125 12.54 -5.47 -2.23
CA VAL A 125 12.18 -4.20 -1.61
C VAL A 125 13.46 -3.40 -1.40
N THR A 126 13.55 -2.22 -2.01
CA THR A 126 14.81 -1.46 -2.10
C THR A 126 14.64 -0.04 -1.56
N ILE A 127 15.61 0.40 -0.76
CA ILE A 127 15.70 1.77 -0.23
C ILE A 127 16.62 2.57 -1.17
N TYR A 128 16.09 3.64 -1.74
CA TYR A 128 16.80 4.48 -2.71
C TYR A 128 16.74 5.95 -2.31
N CYS A 129 17.88 6.63 -2.34
CA CYS A 129 17.94 8.08 -2.16
C CYS A 129 17.92 8.76 -3.52
N LYS A 130 16.76 9.32 -3.90
CA LYS A 130 16.58 9.92 -5.24
C LYS A 130 17.52 11.10 -5.47
N LYS A 131 17.68 11.97 -4.46
CA LYS A 131 18.56 13.15 -4.54
C LYS A 131 20.06 12.82 -4.60
N ALA A 132 20.50 11.68 -4.07
CA ALA A 132 21.88 11.22 -4.18
C ALA A 132 22.11 10.27 -5.37
N HIS A 133 21.02 9.75 -5.95
CA HIS A 133 20.99 8.65 -6.93
C HIS A 133 21.58 7.30 -6.46
N VAL A 134 21.68 7.09 -5.16
CA VAL A 134 22.35 5.94 -4.50
C VAL A 134 21.36 4.92 -3.96
N ILE A 135 21.68 3.62 -4.11
CA ILE A 135 20.95 2.52 -3.45
C ILE A 135 21.50 2.34 -2.03
N PHE A 136 20.67 2.66 -1.04
CA PHE A 136 21.02 2.53 0.37
C PHE A 136 21.00 1.06 0.80
N GLY A 137 20.07 0.25 0.27
CA GLY A 137 20.06 -1.19 0.53
C GLY A 137 18.84 -1.89 -0.02
N ALA A 138 18.89 -3.22 -0.12
CA ALA A 138 17.81 -4.03 -0.69
C ALA A 138 17.56 -5.30 0.13
N ALA A 139 16.29 -5.68 0.26
CA ALA A 139 15.84 -6.95 0.78
C ALA A 139 15.31 -7.80 -0.38
N LYS A 140 16.03 -8.85 -0.77
CA LYS A 140 15.50 -9.86 -1.70
C LYS A 140 14.37 -10.62 -1.00
N VAL A 141 13.16 -10.55 -1.55
CA VAL A 141 11.94 -11.12 -0.97
C VAL A 141 11.56 -12.42 -1.68
N LYS A 142 11.16 -13.42 -0.90
CA LYS A 142 10.79 -14.76 -1.35
C LYS A 142 9.79 -15.44 -0.40
#